data_AF-A0A0C9SYZ9-F1
#
_entry.id   AF-A0A0C9SYZ9-F1
#
_cell.length_a   1.000
_cell.length_b   1.000
_cell.length_c   1.000
_cell.angle_alpha   90.00
_cell.angle_beta   90.00
_cell.angle_gamma   90.00
#
_symmetry.space_group_name_H-M   'P 1'
#
loop_
_entity.id
_entity.type
_entity.pdbx_description
1 polymer ?
#
loop_
_entity_poly.entity_id
_entity_poly.type
_entity_poly.pdbx_seq_one_letter_code
_entity_poly.pdbx_strand_id
1 'polypeptide(L)'
;MCHAIRLINTGKVENAVQVTKALQDIKTHPISSQTVCRHLKKSGMKAVVKKKCPLLFKRHRKERLDFAILEDELQQSLEYFNKSPEDILFQQDNDPKHTSRKAKNWFEDHDYEVMVTGAMSEQFPYRSMDGTPALVCEPVTSQL
;
A
#
# COMPACT_ATOMS: atom_id res chain seq x y z
N MET A 1 -19.40 6.46 -34.67
CA MET A 1 -18.33 6.91 -33.75
C MET A 1 -18.59 6.49 -32.29
N CYS A 2 -19.67 5.74 -32.00
CA CYS A 2 -19.99 5.17 -30.68
C CYS A 2 -18.86 4.28 -30.12
N HIS A 3 -18.07 3.68 -31.01
CA HIS A 3 -16.92 2.87 -30.63
C HIS A 3 -15.85 3.65 -29.83
N ALA A 4 -15.64 4.94 -30.12
CA ALA A 4 -14.67 5.77 -29.40
C ALA A 4 -15.04 5.92 -27.92
N ILE A 5 -16.32 6.19 -27.65
CA ILE A 5 -16.85 6.35 -26.28
C ILE A 5 -16.75 5.03 -25.53
N ARG A 6 -17.08 3.92 -26.19
CA ARG A 6 -16.94 2.58 -25.61
C ARG A 6 -15.48 2.29 -25.23
N LEU A 7 -14.52 2.58 -26.10
CA LEU A 7 -13.10 2.36 -25.80
C LEU A 7 -12.64 3.16 -24.58
N ILE A 8 -13.08 4.41 -24.45
CA ILE A 8 -12.78 5.27 -23.29
C ILE A 8 -13.43 4.70 -22.01
N ASN A 9 -14.72 4.33 -22.07
CA ASN A 9 -15.42 3.77 -20.91
C ASN A 9 -14.83 2.43 -20.45
N THR A 10 -14.25 1.65 -21.37
CA THR A 10 -13.52 0.41 -21.04
C THR A 10 -12.10 0.65 -20.51
N GLY A 11 -11.64 1.91 -20.40
CA GLY A 11 -10.30 2.24 -19.91
C GLY A 11 -9.15 1.86 -20.86
N LYS A 12 -9.45 1.36 -22.06
CA LYS A 12 -8.44 0.91 -23.04
C LYS A 12 -7.68 2.07 -23.68
N VAL A 13 -8.29 3.25 -23.73
CA VAL A 13 -7.70 4.46 -24.32
C VAL A 13 -8.04 5.67 -23.46
N GLU A 14 -7.06 6.53 -23.23
CA GLU A 14 -7.20 7.69 -22.34
C GLU A 14 -7.01 9.03 -23.06
N ASN A 15 -6.49 9.00 -24.30
CA ASN A 15 -6.16 10.20 -25.08
C ASN A 15 -6.76 10.14 -26.48
N ALA A 16 -7.16 11.29 -27.03
CA ALA A 16 -7.65 11.44 -28.40
C ALA A 16 -6.68 10.89 -29.46
N VAL A 17 -5.36 10.98 -29.22
CA VAL A 17 -4.34 10.39 -30.11
C VAL A 17 -4.43 8.87 -30.14
N GLN A 18 -4.60 8.25 -28.97
CA GLN A 18 -4.76 6.78 -28.86
C GLN A 18 -6.08 6.33 -29.49
N VAL A 19 -7.17 7.07 -29.26
CA VAL A 19 -8.46 6.84 -29.90
C VAL A 19 -8.34 6.89 -31.42
N THR A 20 -7.57 7.84 -31.95
CA THR A 20 -7.38 7.98 -33.40
C THR A 20 -6.68 6.76 -33.98
N LYS A 21 -5.59 6.29 -33.34
CA LYS A 21 -4.88 5.06 -33.75
C LYS A 21 -5.80 3.83 -33.71
N ALA A 22 -6.50 3.62 -32.59
CA ALA A 22 -7.42 2.50 -32.43
C ALA A 22 -8.58 2.50 -33.44
N LEU A 23 -8.97 3.68 -33.95
CA LEU A 23 -10.02 3.82 -34.96
C LEU A 23 -9.49 3.71 -36.39
N GLN A 24 -8.19 3.95 -36.63
CA GLN A 24 -7.56 3.77 -37.93
C GLN A 24 -7.53 2.29 -38.34
N ASP A 25 -7.31 1.37 -37.40
CA ASP A 25 -7.27 -0.07 -37.68
C ASP A 25 -8.63 -0.64 -38.11
N ILE A 26 -9.73 0.01 -37.68
CA ILE A 26 -11.10 -0.47 -37.91
C ILE A 26 -11.73 0.21 -39.13
N LYS A 27 -11.18 1.34 -39.58
CA LYS A 27 -11.77 2.15 -40.64
C LYS A 27 -10.81 2.33 -41.80
N THR A 28 -11.35 2.17 -43.00
CA THR A 28 -10.63 2.33 -44.27
C THR A 28 -10.10 3.73 -44.55
N HIS A 29 -10.59 4.76 -43.86
CA HIS A 29 -10.17 6.15 -44.08
C HIS A 29 -9.51 6.74 -42.83
N PRO A 30 -8.37 7.43 -42.97
CA PRO A 30 -7.68 8.04 -41.86
C PRO A 30 -8.53 9.14 -41.24
N ILE A 31 -8.78 9.03 -39.94
CA ILE A 31 -9.51 10.05 -39.17
C ILE A 31 -8.50 11.00 -38.53
N SER A 32 -8.77 12.30 -38.60
CA SER A 32 -8.02 13.31 -37.85
C SER A 32 -8.42 13.31 -36.37
N SER A 33 -7.45 13.56 -35.49
CA SER A 33 -7.68 13.74 -34.05
C SER A 33 -8.70 14.84 -33.75
N GLN A 34 -8.81 15.87 -34.60
CA GLN A 34 -9.81 16.92 -34.46
C GLN A 34 -11.24 16.40 -34.67
N THR A 35 -11.44 15.48 -35.60
CA THR A 35 -12.75 14.84 -35.84
C THR A 35 -13.18 14.02 -34.62
N VAL A 36 -12.24 13.32 -34.00
CA VAL A 36 -12.45 12.61 -32.73
C VAL A 36 -12.82 13.60 -31.62
N CYS A 37 -12.04 14.66 -31.42
CA CYS A 37 -12.32 15.69 -30.41
C CYS A 37 -13.69 16.36 -30.59
N ARG A 38 -14.08 16.71 -31.82
CA ARG A 38 -15.41 17.29 -32.10
C ARG A 38 -16.53 16.34 -31.73
N HIS A 39 -16.38 15.05 -32.05
CA HIS A 39 -17.37 14.05 -31.70
C HIS A 39 -17.48 13.83 -30.19
N LEU A 40 -16.35 13.73 -29.48
CA LEU A 40 -16.31 13.59 -28.03
C LEU A 40 -16.94 14.80 -27.33
N LYS A 41 -16.71 16.02 -27.83
CA LYS A 41 -17.38 17.23 -27.35
C LYS A 41 -18.89 17.18 -27.61
N LYS A 42 -19.30 16.74 -28.80
CA LYS A 42 -20.72 16.57 -29.16
C LYS A 42 -21.43 15.54 -28.26
N SER A 43 -20.72 14.51 -27.80
CA SER A 43 -21.24 13.52 -26.85
C SER A 43 -21.10 13.95 -25.37
N GLY A 44 -20.72 15.19 -25.09
CA GLY A 44 -20.64 15.73 -23.72
C GLY A 44 -19.36 15.39 -22.94
N MET A 45 -18.37 14.74 -23.55
CA MET A 45 -17.10 14.43 -22.87
C MET A 45 -16.20 15.67 -22.79
N LYS A 46 -15.63 15.91 -21.61
CA LYS A 46 -14.73 17.03 -21.33
C LYS A 46 -13.29 16.52 -21.14
N ALA A 47 -12.33 17.22 -21.72
CA ALA A 47 -10.92 16.93 -21.50
C ALA A 47 -10.52 17.39 -20.09
N VAL A 48 -9.88 16.51 -19.33
CA VAL A 48 -9.36 16.79 -17.98
C VAL A 48 -7.86 16.56 -18.00
N VAL A 49 -7.10 17.54 -17.50
CA VAL A 49 -5.65 17.39 -17.32
C VAL A 49 -5.42 16.52 -16.09
N LYS A 50 -4.77 15.36 -16.27
CA LYS A 50 -4.35 14.52 -15.16
C LYS A 50 -3.41 15.34 -14.26
N LYS A 51 -3.78 15.51 -12.98
CA LYS A 51 -2.89 16.15 -12.00
C LYS A 51 -1.65 15.29 -11.85
N LYS A 52 -0.47 15.91 -11.78
CA LYS A 52 0.76 15.19 -11.47
C LYS A 52 0.60 14.60 -10.07
N CYS A 53 0.57 13.27 -9.96
CA CYS A 53 0.62 12.63 -8.65
C CYS A 53 1.93 13.07 -7.96
N PRO A 54 1.87 13.52 -6.69
CA PRO A 54 3.09 13.82 -5.93
C PRO A 54 3.99 12.59 -5.99
N LEU A 55 5.25 12.78 -6.39
CA LEU A 55 6.20 11.68 -6.39
C LEU A 55 6.39 11.24 -4.93
N LEU A 56 5.91 10.04 -4.61
CA LEU A 56 6.18 9.44 -3.30
C LEU A 56 7.70 9.30 -3.18
N PHE A 57 8.30 10.11 -2.30
CA PHE A 57 9.72 9.98 -1.96
C PHE A 57 10.00 8.56 -1.45
N LYS A 58 11.26 8.11 -1.56
CA LYS A 58 11.69 6.77 -1.10
C LYS A 58 11.18 6.48 0.33
N ARG A 59 11.26 7.48 1.23
CA ARG A 59 10.73 7.39 2.60
C ARG A 59 9.23 7.06 2.65
N HIS A 60 8.40 7.72 1.83
CA HIS A 60 6.95 7.49 1.84
C HIS A 60 6.57 6.12 1.28
N ARG A 61 7.38 5.55 0.38
CA ARG A 61 7.17 4.18 -0.10
C ARG A 61 7.51 3.16 0.97
N LYS A 62 8.63 3.34 1.67
CA LYS A 62 9.03 2.51 2.80
C LYS A 62 7.99 2.56 3.92
N GLU A 63 7.61 3.76 4.37
CA GLU A 63 6.58 3.93 5.41
C GLU A 63 5.24 3.27 5.06
N ARG A 64 4.86 3.24 3.77
CA ARG A 64 3.62 2.58 3.34
C ARG A 64 3.75 1.06 3.26
N LEU A 65 4.93 0.54 2.93
CA LEU A 65 5.22 -0.89 2.92
C LEU A 65 5.29 -1.42 4.36
N ASP A 66 6.01 -0.72 5.23
CA ASP A 66 6.13 -1.08 6.65
C ASP A 66 4.75 -1.12 7.32
N PHE A 67 3.84 -0.19 6.97
CA PHE A 67 2.46 -0.20 7.43
C PHE A 67 1.66 -1.41 6.91
N ALA A 68 1.76 -1.72 5.62
CA ALA A 68 1.05 -2.85 5.03
C ALA A 68 1.50 -4.20 5.63
N ILE A 69 2.78 -4.35 5.96
CA ILE A 69 3.31 -5.57 6.60
C ILE A 69 2.76 -5.71 8.04
N LEU A 70 2.70 -4.61 8.80
CA LEU A 70 2.16 -4.63 10.17
C LEU A 70 0.65 -4.91 10.19
N GLU A 71 -0.11 -4.31 9.28
CA GLU A 71 -1.58 -4.47 9.25
C GLU A 71 -1.99 -5.84 8.69
N ASP A 72 -1.46 -6.26 7.54
CA ASP A 72 -1.94 -7.46 6.86
C ASP A 72 -1.18 -8.73 7.29
N GLU A 73 0.16 -8.73 7.22
CA GLU A 73 0.94 -9.97 7.36
C GLU A 73 1.07 -10.42 8.82
N LEU A 74 1.26 -9.47 9.74
CA LEU A 74 1.35 -9.78 11.16
C LEU A 74 0.03 -10.35 11.66
N GLN A 75 -1.10 -9.67 11.38
CA GLN A 75 -2.41 -10.09 11.86
C GLN A 75 -2.82 -11.46 11.29
N GLN A 76 -2.54 -11.73 10.01
CA GLN A 76 -2.73 -13.06 9.41
C GLN A 76 -1.86 -14.13 10.07
N SER A 77 -0.62 -13.80 10.43
CA SER A 77 0.27 -14.73 11.12
C SER A 77 -0.25 -15.05 12.52
N LEU A 78 -0.76 -14.06 13.25
CA LEU A 78 -1.34 -14.29 14.58
C LEU A 78 -2.58 -15.17 14.52
N GLU A 79 -3.46 -14.93 13.54
CA GLU A 79 -4.62 -15.77 13.30
C GLU A 79 -4.18 -17.22 12.97
N TYR A 80 -3.18 -17.38 12.11
CA TYR A 80 -2.63 -18.69 11.77
C TYR A 80 -2.09 -19.46 12.98
N PHE A 81 -1.40 -18.77 13.90
CA PHE A 81 -0.88 -19.37 15.14
C PHE A 81 -1.90 -19.38 16.29
N ASN A 82 -3.12 -18.89 16.06
CA ASN A 82 -4.21 -18.79 17.03
C ASN A 82 -3.78 -18.02 18.30
N LYS A 83 -3.00 -16.95 18.12
CA LYS A 83 -2.47 -16.08 19.18
C LYS A 83 -3.25 -14.79 19.25
N SER A 84 -3.54 -14.34 20.47
CA SER A 84 -4.11 -13.02 20.72
C SER A 84 -2.98 -11.99 20.92
N PRO A 85 -3.23 -10.68 20.69
CA PRO A 85 -2.28 -9.61 21.01
C PRO A 85 -1.78 -9.64 22.46
N GLU A 86 -2.64 -10.07 23.40
CA GLU A 86 -2.32 -10.18 24.84
C GLU A 86 -1.29 -11.29 25.14
N ASP A 87 -1.18 -12.29 24.27
CA ASP A 87 -0.23 -13.41 24.42
C ASP A 87 1.16 -13.10 23.87
N ILE A 88 1.35 -11.91 23.30
CA ILE A 88 2.51 -11.56 22.47
C ILE A 88 3.19 -10.32 23.02
N LEU A 89 4.49 -10.45 23.28
CA LEU A 89 5.34 -9.33 23.64
C LEU A 89 6.16 -8.93 22.41
N PHE A 90 5.96 -7.72 21.91
CA PHE A 90 6.72 -7.18 20.78
C PHE A 90 8.04 -6.61 21.28
N GLN A 91 9.15 -7.19 20.84
CA GLN A 91 10.48 -6.68 21.19
C GLN A 91 10.99 -5.72 20.11
N GLN A 92 11.45 -4.52 20.50
CA GLN A 92 12.09 -3.58 19.59
C GLN A 92 13.53 -3.29 20.01
N ASP A 93 14.45 -3.40 19.06
CA ASP A 93 15.77 -2.79 19.19
C ASP A 93 15.60 -1.27 19.11
N ASN A 94 16.14 -0.54 20.09
CA ASN A 94 16.06 0.91 20.18
C ASN A 94 16.82 1.66 19.05
N ASP A 95 17.04 1.02 17.91
CA ASP A 95 17.69 1.60 16.75
C ASP A 95 16.83 2.77 16.24
N PRO A 96 17.41 3.97 16.06
CA PRO A 96 16.70 5.13 15.52
C PRO A 96 15.91 4.84 14.23
N LYS A 97 16.31 3.84 13.44
CA LYS A 97 15.60 3.42 12.23
C LYS A 97 14.26 2.69 12.48
N HIS A 98 14.01 2.22 13.71
CA HIS A 98 12.81 1.49 14.13
C HIS A 98 11.89 2.29 15.08
N THR A 99 12.24 3.55 15.39
CA THR A 99 11.45 4.43 16.29
C THR A 99 10.39 5.27 15.56
N SER A 100 9.70 4.69 14.58
CA SER A 100 8.65 5.36 13.83
C SER A 100 7.45 5.72 14.73
N ARG A 101 7.02 7.00 14.71
CA ARG A 101 5.77 7.41 15.37
C ARG A 101 4.55 6.65 14.85
N LYS A 102 4.52 6.31 13.55
CA LYS A 102 3.40 5.55 12.97
C LYS A 102 3.35 4.12 13.51
N ALA A 103 4.51 3.49 13.67
CA ALA A 103 4.58 2.14 14.22
C ALA A 103 4.14 2.14 15.69
N LYS A 104 4.61 3.11 16.48
CA LYS A 104 4.17 3.28 17.89
C LYS A 104 2.66 3.43 18.02
N ASN A 105 2.07 4.36 17.26
CA ASN A 105 0.61 4.54 17.24
C ASN A 105 -0.13 3.27 16.82
N TRP A 106 0.38 2.54 15.83
CA TRP A 106 -0.28 1.30 15.38
C TRP A 106 -0.29 0.24 16.48
N PHE A 107 0.82 0.05 17.22
CA PHE A 107 0.86 -0.89 18.35
C PHE A 107 -0.08 -0.48 19.49
N GLU A 108 -0.14 0.82 19.81
CA GLU A 108 -1.08 1.36 20.80
C GLU A 108 -2.55 1.15 20.37
N ASP A 109 -2.88 1.39 19.11
CA ASP A 109 -4.24 1.23 18.57
C ASP A 109 -4.71 -0.24 18.51
N HIS A 110 -3.79 -1.20 18.56
CA HIS A 110 -4.06 -2.65 18.50
C HIS A 110 -3.75 -3.39 19.81
N ASP A 111 -3.59 -2.64 20.91
CA ASP A 111 -3.37 -3.17 22.27
C ASP A 111 -2.14 -4.09 22.40
N TYR A 112 -1.09 -3.86 21.61
CA TYR A 112 0.16 -4.62 21.73
C TYR A 112 1.07 -4.03 22.80
N GLU A 113 1.60 -4.90 23.66
CA GLU A 113 2.67 -4.53 24.57
C GLU A 113 4.03 -4.55 23.84
N VAL A 114 4.66 -3.38 23.75
CA VAL A 114 5.98 -3.22 23.11
C VAL A 114 7.05 -3.01 24.17
N MET A 115 7.98 -3.96 24.25
CA MET A 115 9.14 -3.91 25.13
C MET A 115 10.36 -3.35 24.40
N VAL A 116 11.04 -2.42 25.05
CA VAL A 116 12.26 -1.79 24.54
C VAL A 116 13.48 -2.55 25.06
N THR A 117 14.31 -3.09 24.16
CA THR A 117 15.51 -3.83 24.58
C THR A 117 16.56 -2.87 25.15
N GLY A 118 16.66 -2.83 26.47
CA GLY A 118 17.82 -2.31 27.20
C GLY A 118 18.90 -3.38 27.28
N ALA A 119 20.15 -2.99 27.06
CA ALA A 119 21.32 -3.86 27.14
C ALA A 119 21.44 -4.58 28.49
N MET A 120 20.85 -5.77 28.64
CA MET A 120 21.21 -6.80 29.63
C MET A 120 20.70 -8.16 29.11
N SER A 121 21.60 -8.91 28.48
CA SER A 121 21.34 -10.20 27.84
C SER A 121 21.14 -11.38 28.79
N GLU A 122 20.96 -11.18 30.09
CA GLU A 122 21.01 -12.31 31.04
C GLU A 122 20.06 -12.03 32.21
N GLN A 123 18.83 -12.58 32.21
CA GLN A 123 18.29 -13.33 33.37
C GLN A 123 16.80 -13.75 33.36
N PHE A 124 15.92 -13.36 32.43
CA PHE A 124 14.49 -13.65 32.64
C PHE A 124 13.90 -14.63 31.61
N PRO A 125 13.34 -15.79 32.03
CA PRO A 125 12.36 -16.49 31.22
C PRO A 125 11.09 -15.63 31.25
N TYR A 126 10.79 -14.94 30.14
CA TYR A 126 9.61 -14.08 30.03
C TYR A 126 8.33 -14.91 30.22
N ARG A 127 7.77 -14.83 31.43
CA ARG A 127 6.44 -15.34 31.78
C ARG A 127 5.52 -14.13 31.91
N SER A 128 4.34 -14.22 31.31
CA SER A 128 3.22 -13.32 31.57
C SER A 128 2.90 -13.30 33.08
N MET A 129 2.18 -12.28 33.58
CA MET A 129 1.85 -12.12 35.01
C MET A 129 1.10 -13.33 35.62
N ASP A 130 0.48 -14.14 34.77
CA ASP A 130 -0.24 -15.39 35.05
C ASP A 130 0.64 -16.66 34.94
N GLY A 131 1.91 -16.52 34.56
CA GLY A 131 2.85 -17.62 34.40
C GLY A 131 2.81 -18.33 33.04
N THR A 132 2.10 -17.77 32.06
CA THR A 132 2.01 -18.32 30.71
C THR A 132 3.28 -17.95 29.90
N PRO A 133 3.86 -18.87 29.10
CA PRO A 133 5.00 -18.53 28.26
C PRO A 133 4.56 -17.59 27.13
N ALA A 134 5.05 -16.36 27.14
CA ALA A 134 4.82 -15.38 26.08
C ALA A 134 5.69 -15.71 24.86
N LEU A 135 5.13 -15.62 23.67
CA LEU A 135 5.93 -15.69 22.44
C LEU A 135 6.57 -14.34 22.19
N VAL A 136 7.90 -14.31 22.11
CA VAL A 136 8.66 -13.12 21.72
C VAL A 136 8.66 -13.05 20.19
N CYS A 137 7.99 -12.03 19.65
CA CYS A 137 8.04 -11.73 18.22
C CYS A 137 9.17 -10.74 17.96
N GLU A 138 10.30 -11.24 17.45
CA GLU A 138 11.37 -10.38 16.94
C GLU A 138 10.98 -9.83 15.57
N PRO A 139 11.14 -8.53 15.31
CA PRO A 139 10.90 -7.97 13.99
C PRO A 139 11.85 -8.64 13.00
N VAL A 140 11.31 -9.13 11.89
CA VAL A 140 12.10 -9.69 10.78
C VAL A 140 13.01 -8.57 10.27
N THR A 141 14.25 -8.59 10.73
CA THR A 141 15.31 -7.73 10.24
C THR A 141 15.60 -8.18 8.82
N SER A 142 14.98 -7.51 7.85
CA SER A 142 15.52 -7.48 6.49
C SER A 142 16.91 -6.83 6.59
N GLN A 143 17.93 -7.66 6.75
CA GLN A 143 19.30 -7.27 6.52
C GLN A 143 19.39 -6.82 5.06
N LEU A 144 19.58 -5.52 4.87
CA LEU A 144 20.08 -4.91 3.65
C LEU A 144 21.42 -4.27 3.97
#